data_AF-A0A512JB25-F1
#
_entry.id   AF-A0A512JB25-F1
#
_cell.length_a   1.000
_cell.length_b   1.000
_cell.length_c   1.000
_cell.angle_alpha   90.00
_cell.angle_beta   90.00
_cell.angle_gamma   90.00
#
_symmetry.space_group_name_H-M   'P 1'
#
loop_
_entity.id
_entity.type
_entity.pdbx_description
1 polymer ?
#
loop_
_entity_poly.entity_id
_entity_poly.type
_entity_poly.pdbx_seq_one_letter_code
_entity_poly.pdbx_strand_id
1 'polypeptide(L)'
;MKTMLSFSWISGDQNRKQDQCDERYMAALHVEAARQHAAAADAHALAVEVHSEVVAPSEEAPDTIVFEAINASADAATQGDTAAEASSIAGVTFSEISEALREAAEALRAAEDGEDPRDAHVAAAKLHAAAARRHAGAAQVLAPDSVEAEEARAEAESAAIRCEDAVACTLNCPS
;
A
#
# COMPACT_ATOMS: atom_id res chain seq x y z
N MET A 1 -62.74 11.37 20.75
CA MET A 1 -61.63 10.41 20.57
C MET A 1 -61.21 10.44 19.11
N LYS A 2 -60.04 11.04 18.80
CA LYS A 2 -59.41 10.97 17.48
C LYS A 2 -57.99 10.45 17.70
N THR A 3 -57.69 9.35 17.03
CA THR A 3 -56.48 8.55 17.08
C THR A 3 -55.25 9.35 16.65
N MET A 4 -54.25 9.44 17.53
CA MET A 4 -52.88 9.80 17.17
C MET A 4 -52.25 8.60 16.45
N LEU A 5 -51.95 8.75 15.16
CA LEU A 5 -51.13 7.80 14.42
C LEU A 5 -49.65 8.13 14.65
N SER A 6 -48.90 7.09 15.03
CA SER A 6 -47.50 7.10 15.44
C SER A 6 -46.55 7.58 14.34
N PHE A 7 -45.79 8.63 14.62
CA PHE A 7 -44.67 9.16 13.81
C PHE A 7 -43.35 8.41 14.09
N SER A 8 -43.37 7.08 14.19
CA SER A 8 -42.17 6.28 14.59
C SER A 8 -41.43 5.61 13.43
N TRP A 9 -41.96 5.66 12.20
CA TRP A 9 -41.42 4.88 11.07
C TRP A 9 -40.50 5.69 10.13
N ILE A 10 -40.63 7.02 10.12
CA ILE A 10 -39.84 7.89 9.23
C ILE A 10 -38.40 8.03 9.74
N SER A 11 -38.19 8.11 11.06
CA SER A 11 -36.85 8.21 11.65
C SER A 11 -36.04 6.92 11.53
N GLY A 12 -36.68 5.74 11.57
CA GLY A 12 -35.97 4.46 11.41
C GLY A 12 -35.47 4.21 9.99
N ASP A 13 -36.20 4.68 8.98
CA ASP A 13 -35.82 4.51 7.57
C ASP A 13 -34.76 5.54 7.12
N GLN A 14 -34.75 6.75 7.71
CA GLN A 14 -33.67 7.72 7.48
C GLN A 14 -32.36 7.31 8.15
N ASN A 15 -32.40 6.78 9.38
CA ASN A 15 -31.20 6.29 10.05
C ASN A 15 -30.57 5.11 9.27
N ARG A 16 -31.38 4.15 8.80
CA ARG A 16 -30.89 3.02 8.00
C ARG A 16 -30.23 3.46 6.67
N LYS A 17 -30.76 4.51 6.03
CA LYS A 17 -30.17 5.07 4.79
C LYS A 17 -28.86 5.80 5.06
N GLN A 18 -28.76 6.50 6.19
CA GLN A 18 -27.52 7.15 6.60
C GLN A 18 -26.43 6.11 6.91
N ASP A 19 -26.75 5.09 7.70
CA ASP A 19 -25.81 4.01 8.05
C ASP A 19 -25.27 3.31 6.79
N GLN A 20 -26.13 3.04 5.80
CA GLN A 20 -25.72 2.44 4.51
C GLN A 20 -24.83 3.37 3.66
N CYS A 21 -25.05 4.70 3.73
CA CYS A 21 -24.19 5.67 3.05
C CYS A 21 -22.80 5.71 3.71
N ASP A 22 -22.76 5.68 5.04
CA ASP A 22 -21.53 5.72 5.81
C ASP A 22 -20.71 4.44 5.61
N GLU A 23 -21.35 3.26 5.59
CA GLU A 23 -20.70 1.97 5.31
C GLU A 23 -20.07 1.92 3.91
N ARG A 24 -20.80 2.37 2.88
CA ARG A 24 -20.28 2.41 1.49
C ARG A 24 -19.15 3.40 1.33
N TYR A 25 -19.26 4.56 1.98
CA TYR A 25 -18.20 5.57 1.97
C TYR A 25 -16.92 5.02 2.61
N MET A 26 -17.04 4.39 3.79
CA MET A 26 -15.90 3.76 4.45
C MET A 26 -15.30 2.61 3.62
N ALA A 27 -16.13 1.78 2.99
CA ALA A 27 -15.64 0.73 2.08
C ALA A 27 -14.80 1.32 0.94
N ALA A 28 -15.24 2.42 0.32
CA ALA A 28 -14.49 3.09 -0.75
C ALA A 28 -13.14 3.65 -0.25
N LEU A 29 -13.09 4.22 0.96
CA LEU A 29 -11.82 4.68 1.55
C LEU A 29 -10.85 3.54 1.81
N HIS A 30 -11.35 2.38 2.26
CA HIS A 30 -10.52 1.19 2.42
C HIS A 30 -10.06 0.61 1.08
N VAL A 31 -10.89 0.62 0.04
CA VAL A 31 -10.46 0.24 -1.32
C VAL A 31 -9.32 1.14 -1.77
N GLU A 32 -9.46 2.45 -1.66
CA GLU A 32 -8.43 3.40 -2.10
C GLU A 32 -7.13 3.20 -1.32
N ALA A 33 -7.19 3.11 0.01
CA ALA A 33 -6.02 2.84 0.82
C ALA A 33 -5.35 1.49 0.46
N ALA A 34 -6.14 0.45 0.17
CA ALA A 34 -5.59 -0.83 -0.27
C ALA A 34 -4.79 -0.70 -1.58
N ARG A 35 -5.35 0.03 -2.56
CA ARG A 35 -4.70 0.28 -3.85
C ARG A 35 -3.41 1.08 -3.71
N GLN A 36 -3.43 2.15 -2.92
CA GLN A 36 -2.24 2.96 -2.70
C GLN A 36 -1.13 2.17 -1.98
N HIS A 37 -1.49 1.34 -1.00
CA HIS A 37 -0.53 0.44 -0.36
C HIS A 37 0.00 -0.65 -1.30
N ALA A 38 -0.83 -1.19 -2.20
CA ALA A 38 -0.36 -2.13 -3.22
C ALA A 38 0.62 -1.47 -4.19
N ALA A 39 0.31 -0.26 -4.67
CA ALA A 39 1.18 0.52 -5.54
C ALA A 39 2.53 0.88 -4.88
N ALA A 40 2.52 1.25 -3.60
CA ALA A 40 3.74 1.49 -2.84
C ALA A 40 4.59 0.21 -2.71
N ALA A 41 3.96 -0.93 -2.40
CA ALA A 41 4.67 -2.21 -2.33
C ALA A 41 5.34 -2.58 -3.67
N ASP A 42 4.63 -2.36 -4.78
CA ASP A 42 5.14 -2.60 -6.13
C ASP A 42 6.30 -1.66 -6.48
N ALA A 43 6.22 -0.39 -6.10
CA ALA A 43 7.30 0.58 -6.32
C ALA A 43 8.57 0.19 -5.54
N HIS A 44 8.42 -0.27 -4.29
CA HIS A 44 9.55 -0.80 -3.53
C HIS A 44 10.12 -2.09 -4.14
N ALA A 45 9.27 -3.00 -4.63
CA ALA A 45 9.74 -4.21 -5.33
C ALA A 45 10.51 -3.87 -6.61
N LEU A 46 10.02 -2.91 -7.41
CA LEU A 46 10.74 -2.43 -8.59
C LEU A 46 12.09 -1.79 -8.22
N ALA A 47 12.14 -0.98 -7.15
CA ALA A 47 13.40 -0.41 -6.69
C ALA A 47 14.43 -1.50 -6.35
N VAL A 48 14.01 -2.62 -5.74
CA VAL A 48 14.89 -3.78 -5.49
C VAL A 48 15.44 -4.38 -6.78
N GLU A 49 14.60 -4.53 -7.81
CA GLU A 49 15.01 -5.05 -9.12
C GLU A 49 16.07 -4.14 -9.75
N VAL A 50 15.81 -2.83 -9.81
CA VAL A 50 16.74 -1.85 -10.41
C VAL A 50 18.05 -1.79 -9.63
N HIS A 51 18.02 -1.79 -8.29
CA HIS A 51 19.24 -1.83 -7.47
C HIS A 51 20.02 -3.14 -7.64
N SER A 52 19.35 -4.24 -7.97
CA SER A 52 20.04 -5.51 -8.26
C SER A 52 20.76 -5.49 -9.61
N GLU A 53 20.32 -4.67 -10.57
CA GLU A 53 21.02 -4.45 -11.84
C GLU A 53 22.31 -3.62 -11.66
N VAL A 54 22.34 -2.72 -10.67
CA VAL A 54 23.54 -1.94 -10.30
C VAL A 54 24.68 -2.84 -9.79
N VAL A 55 24.35 -3.94 -9.09
CA VAL A 55 25.32 -4.85 -8.46
C VAL A 55 25.88 -5.91 -9.44
N ALA A 56 25.54 -5.85 -10.73
CA ALA A 56 25.92 -6.89 -11.70
C ALA A 56 27.45 -7.03 -11.88
N PRO A 57 28.00 -8.26 -12.02
CA PRO A 57 29.32 -8.61 -11.48
C PRO A 57 30.56 -8.24 -12.32
N SER A 58 30.47 -7.45 -13.40
CA SER A 58 31.62 -7.38 -14.33
C SER A 58 32.00 -6.02 -14.90
N GLU A 59 31.22 -4.95 -14.70
CA GLU A 59 31.60 -3.59 -15.11
C GLU A 59 31.05 -2.61 -14.08
N GLU A 60 31.77 -1.50 -13.86
CA GLU A 60 31.25 -0.38 -13.06
C GLU A 60 29.89 0.02 -13.66
N ALA A 61 28.83 -0.03 -12.85
CA ALA A 61 27.48 0.23 -13.37
C ALA A 61 27.46 1.60 -14.03
N PRO A 62 26.95 1.73 -15.27
CA PRO A 62 26.90 3.02 -15.93
C PRO A 62 26.08 4.00 -15.09
N ASP A 63 26.52 5.26 -15.03
CA ASP A 63 25.88 6.34 -14.25
C ASP A 63 24.36 6.43 -14.49
N THR A 64 23.89 6.04 -15.67
CA THR A 64 22.47 6.00 -16.02
C THR A 64 21.68 5.01 -15.17
N ILE A 65 22.23 3.81 -14.92
CA ILE A 65 21.54 2.77 -14.11
C ILE A 65 21.57 3.15 -12.63
N VAL A 66 22.67 3.74 -12.16
CA VAL A 66 22.75 4.29 -10.79
C VAL A 66 21.71 5.39 -10.58
N PHE A 67 21.58 6.31 -11.56
CA PHE A 67 20.57 7.36 -11.52
C PHE A 67 19.13 6.82 -11.56
N GLU A 68 18.87 5.80 -12.39
CA GLU A 68 17.58 5.10 -12.44
C GLU A 68 17.23 4.45 -11.08
N ALA A 69 18.20 3.83 -10.42
CA ALA A 69 18.01 3.21 -9.11
C ALA A 69 17.65 4.22 -8.01
N ILE A 70 18.33 5.38 -7.99
CA ILE A 70 18.02 6.47 -7.05
C ILE A 70 16.61 7.02 -7.32
N ASN A 71 16.23 7.23 -8.58
CA ASN A 71 14.88 7.70 -8.91
C ASN A 71 13.80 6.68 -8.52
N ALA A 72 14.06 5.39 -8.72
CA ALA A 72 13.15 4.33 -8.28
C ALA A 72 12.97 4.36 -6.75
N SER A 73 14.02 4.64 -5.98
CA SER A 73 13.93 4.83 -4.54
C SER A 73 13.10 6.06 -4.15
N ALA A 74 13.26 7.18 -4.86
CA ALA A 74 12.50 8.41 -4.61
C ALA A 74 11.00 8.24 -4.97
N ASP A 75 10.71 7.55 -6.07
CA ASP A 75 9.35 7.22 -6.48
C ASP A 75 8.69 6.31 -5.45
N ALA A 76 9.39 5.27 -4.96
CA ALA A 76 8.89 4.38 -3.92
C ALA A 76 8.54 5.13 -2.62
N ALA A 77 9.40 6.04 -2.18
CA ALA A 77 9.13 6.90 -1.02
C ALA A 77 7.87 7.77 -1.22
N THR A 78 7.72 8.37 -2.41
CA THR A 78 6.54 9.19 -2.75
C THR A 78 5.25 8.37 -2.76
N GLN A 79 5.29 7.14 -3.27
CA GLN A 79 4.15 6.22 -3.21
C GLN A 79 3.83 5.83 -1.76
N GLY A 80 4.87 5.64 -0.93
CA GLY A 80 4.72 5.39 0.51
C GLY A 80 3.95 6.50 1.22
N ASP A 81 4.31 7.77 0.97
CA ASP A 81 3.63 8.94 1.52
C ASP A 81 2.16 9.01 1.08
N THR A 82 1.89 8.75 -0.20
CA THR A 82 0.53 8.72 -0.75
C THR A 82 -0.32 7.64 -0.08
N ALA A 83 0.25 6.45 0.14
CA ALA A 83 -0.42 5.36 0.83
C ALA A 83 -0.72 5.70 2.31
N ALA A 84 0.21 6.37 2.99
CA ALA A 84 0.02 6.81 4.36
C ALA A 84 -1.11 7.86 4.47
N GLU A 85 -1.19 8.80 3.52
CA GLU A 85 -2.29 9.77 3.46
C GLU A 85 -3.64 9.07 3.27
N ALA A 86 -3.74 8.12 2.33
CA ALA A 86 -4.97 7.36 2.09
C ALA A 86 -5.44 6.58 3.35
N SER A 87 -4.50 5.97 4.08
CA SER A 87 -4.79 5.30 5.35
C SER A 87 -5.28 6.26 6.43
N SER A 88 -4.68 7.45 6.51
CA SER A 88 -5.14 8.50 7.42
C SER A 88 -6.57 8.95 7.11
N ILE A 89 -6.93 9.07 5.84
CA ILE A 89 -8.29 9.44 5.40
C ILE A 89 -9.28 8.32 5.77
N ALA A 90 -8.90 7.05 5.61
CA ALA A 90 -9.69 5.90 6.06
C ALA A 90 -9.81 5.81 7.59
N GLY A 91 -9.16 6.69 8.35
CA GLY A 91 -9.20 6.71 9.82
C GLY A 91 -8.41 5.57 10.46
N VAL A 92 -7.46 4.98 9.73
CA VAL A 92 -6.68 3.83 10.17
C VAL A 92 -5.22 4.24 10.31
N THR A 93 -4.66 4.00 11.49
CA THR A 93 -3.23 4.19 11.76
C THR A 93 -2.64 2.87 12.21
N PHE A 94 -1.76 2.30 11.39
CA PHE A 94 -0.99 1.12 11.77
C PHE A 94 0.43 1.54 12.15
N SER A 95 0.97 0.97 13.22
CA SER A 95 2.41 1.11 13.53
C SER A 95 3.28 0.67 12.36
N GLU A 96 2.81 -0.32 11.59
CA GLU A 96 3.48 -0.86 10.41
C GLU A 96 3.58 0.15 9.25
N ILE A 97 2.64 1.12 9.14
CA ILE A 97 2.75 2.18 8.13
C ILE A 97 3.89 3.13 8.50
N SER A 98 3.96 3.55 9.75
CA SER A 98 5.06 4.40 10.22
C SER A 98 6.42 3.70 10.10
N GLU A 99 6.45 2.39 10.34
CA GLU A 99 7.63 1.57 10.10
C GLU A 99 7.98 1.49 8.60
N ALA A 100 6.98 1.31 7.72
CA ALA A 100 7.20 1.28 6.27
C ALA A 100 7.78 2.60 5.75
N LEU A 101 7.28 3.74 6.22
CA LEU A 101 7.81 5.06 5.87
C LEU A 101 9.25 5.25 6.37
N ARG A 102 9.57 4.72 7.57
CA ARG A 102 10.94 4.75 8.08
C ARG A 102 11.88 3.93 7.20
N GLU A 103 11.49 2.71 6.84
CA GLU A 103 12.27 1.83 5.95
C GLU A 103 12.44 2.46 4.55
N ALA A 104 11.39 3.11 4.02
CA ALA A 104 11.46 3.82 2.74
C ALA A 104 12.47 5.00 2.78
N ALA A 105 12.44 5.78 3.85
CA ALA A 105 13.39 6.88 4.04
C ALA A 105 14.83 6.38 4.24
N GLU A 106 15.00 5.25 4.93
CA GLU A 106 16.29 4.60 5.09
C GLU A 106 16.84 4.10 3.75
N ALA A 107 16.00 3.47 2.93
CA ALA A 107 16.35 2.99 1.60
C ALA A 107 16.76 4.13 0.66
N LEU A 108 16.01 5.24 0.63
CA LEU A 108 16.35 6.40 -0.19
C LEU A 108 17.71 6.99 0.21
N ARG A 109 17.95 7.20 1.50
CA ARG A 109 19.22 7.72 2.00
C ARG A 109 20.39 6.79 1.66
N ALA A 110 20.23 5.49 1.86
CA ALA A 110 21.26 4.51 1.49
C ALA A 110 21.59 4.58 -0.01
N ALA A 111 20.57 4.69 -0.88
CA ALA A 111 20.76 4.86 -2.31
C ALA A 111 21.52 6.16 -2.66
N GLU A 112 21.19 7.29 -2.00
CA GLU A 112 21.87 8.58 -2.19
C GLU A 112 23.34 8.55 -1.71
N ASP A 113 23.61 7.81 -0.64
CA ASP A 113 24.96 7.63 -0.07
C ASP A 113 25.79 6.58 -0.83
N GLY A 114 25.21 5.91 -1.84
CA GLY A 114 25.85 4.84 -2.62
C GLY A 114 25.98 3.50 -1.87
N GLU A 115 25.20 3.32 -0.81
CA GLU A 115 25.05 2.07 -0.07
C GLU A 115 23.96 1.19 -0.71
N ASP A 116 23.91 -0.09 -0.34
CA ASP A 116 22.90 -1.03 -0.85
C ASP A 116 21.57 -0.88 -0.09
N PRO A 117 20.49 -0.39 -0.73
CA PRO A 117 19.22 -0.12 -0.06
C PRO A 117 18.23 -1.29 -0.15
N ARG A 118 18.62 -2.42 -0.76
CA ARG A 118 17.68 -3.49 -1.15
C ARG A 118 16.93 -4.09 0.03
N ASP A 119 17.60 -4.33 1.15
CA ASP A 119 16.97 -4.89 2.35
C ASP A 119 15.90 -3.96 2.93
N ALA A 120 16.16 -2.65 2.95
CA ALA A 120 15.20 -1.64 3.41
C ALA A 120 14.01 -1.52 2.45
N HIS A 121 14.23 -1.57 1.13
CA HIS A 121 13.12 -1.64 0.15
C HIS A 121 12.28 -2.91 0.32
N VAL A 122 12.91 -4.08 0.54
CA VAL A 122 12.19 -5.33 0.81
C VAL A 122 11.36 -5.23 2.09
N ALA A 123 11.91 -4.64 3.16
CA ALA A 123 11.17 -4.45 4.42
C ALA A 123 9.95 -3.54 4.21
N ALA A 124 10.13 -2.40 3.55
CA ALA A 124 9.04 -1.48 3.22
C ALA A 124 7.96 -2.16 2.33
N ALA A 125 8.37 -2.90 1.30
CA ALA A 125 7.45 -3.63 0.41
C ALA A 125 6.55 -4.60 1.20
N LYS A 126 7.12 -5.35 2.15
CA LYS A 126 6.37 -6.29 3.00
C LYS A 126 5.33 -5.58 3.86
N LEU A 127 5.71 -4.45 4.46
CA LEU A 127 4.82 -3.68 5.34
C LEU A 127 3.67 -3.05 4.54
N HIS A 128 3.95 -2.49 3.36
CA HIS A 128 2.93 -1.96 2.46
C HIS A 128 1.99 -3.07 1.93
N ALA A 129 2.52 -4.24 1.51
CA ALA A 129 1.69 -5.37 1.08
C ALA A 129 0.78 -5.89 2.21
N ALA A 130 1.29 -5.95 3.45
CA ALA A 130 0.48 -6.32 4.61
C ALA A 130 -0.63 -5.29 4.90
N ALA A 131 -0.34 -4.00 4.78
CA ALA A 131 -1.33 -2.93 4.92
C ALA A 131 -2.40 -3.01 3.81
N ALA A 132 -2.00 -3.25 2.56
CA ALA A 132 -2.93 -3.43 1.44
C ALA A 132 -3.94 -4.55 1.73
N ARG A 133 -3.46 -5.72 2.20
CA ARG A 133 -4.33 -6.85 2.58
C ARG A 133 -5.30 -6.50 3.71
N ARG A 134 -4.87 -5.75 4.72
CA ARG A 134 -5.74 -5.31 5.82
C ARG A 134 -6.84 -4.38 5.32
N HIS A 135 -6.51 -3.40 4.49
CA HIS A 135 -7.49 -2.48 3.91
C HIS A 135 -8.46 -3.20 2.98
N ALA A 136 -7.98 -4.07 2.10
CA ALA A 136 -8.84 -4.89 1.24
C ALA A 136 -9.78 -5.80 2.05
N GLY A 137 -9.28 -6.42 3.12
CA GLY A 137 -10.10 -7.20 4.05
C GLY A 137 -11.20 -6.38 4.72
N ALA A 138 -10.87 -5.16 5.18
CA ALA A 138 -11.85 -4.25 5.76
C ALA A 138 -12.91 -3.80 4.73
N ALA A 139 -12.49 -3.49 3.49
CA ALA A 139 -13.40 -3.19 2.39
C ALA A 139 -14.37 -4.36 2.11
N GLN A 140 -13.87 -5.60 2.08
CA GLN A 140 -14.70 -6.79 1.86
C GLN A 140 -15.72 -7.03 3.00
N VAL A 141 -15.35 -6.74 4.25
CA VAL A 141 -16.28 -6.84 5.39
C VAL A 141 -17.41 -5.82 5.26
N LEU A 142 -17.10 -4.59 4.85
CA LEU A 142 -18.06 -3.49 4.71
C LEU A 142 -18.92 -3.61 3.43
N ALA A 143 -18.37 -4.20 2.36
CA ALA A 143 -19.02 -4.33 1.07
C ALA A 143 -18.69 -5.71 0.42
N PRO A 144 -19.26 -6.81 0.93
CA PRO A 144 -18.87 -8.19 0.55
C PRO A 144 -19.21 -8.57 -0.89
N ASP A 145 -20.13 -7.86 -1.54
CA ASP A 145 -20.53 -8.09 -2.94
C ASP A 145 -19.99 -6.99 -3.88
N SER A 146 -19.08 -6.13 -3.40
CA SER A 146 -18.49 -5.06 -4.21
C SER A 146 -17.40 -5.62 -5.13
N VAL A 147 -17.47 -5.22 -6.40
CA VAL A 147 -16.43 -5.52 -7.40
C VAL A 147 -15.12 -4.83 -7.02
N GLU A 148 -15.21 -3.60 -6.54
CA GLU A 148 -14.06 -2.78 -6.15
C GLU A 148 -13.31 -3.37 -4.94
N ALA A 149 -14.04 -3.95 -3.98
CA ALA A 149 -13.44 -4.66 -2.84
C ALA A 149 -12.69 -5.92 -3.29
N GLU A 150 -13.26 -6.69 -4.24
CA GLU A 150 -12.63 -7.87 -4.81
C GLU A 150 -11.39 -7.51 -5.67
N GLU A 151 -11.48 -6.44 -6.46
CA GLU A 151 -10.35 -5.91 -7.22
C GLU A 151 -9.21 -5.48 -6.29
N ALA A 152 -9.51 -4.71 -5.24
CA ALA A 152 -8.53 -4.30 -4.24
C ALA A 152 -7.87 -5.50 -3.53
N ARG A 153 -8.63 -6.57 -3.29
CA ARG A 153 -8.09 -7.82 -2.74
C ARG A 153 -7.13 -8.50 -3.71
N ALA A 154 -7.53 -8.62 -4.98
CA ALA A 154 -6.68 -9.20 -6.01
C ALA A 154 -5.39 -8.39 -6.22
N GLU A 155 -5.47 -7.05 -6.21
CA GLU A 155 -4.32 -6.14 -6.28
C GLU A 155 -3.38 -6.34 -5.07
N ALA A 156 -3.93 -6.42 -3.85
CA ALA A 156 -3.13 -6.67 -2.65
C ALA A 156 -2.46 -8.07 -2.63
N GLU A 157 -3.12 -9.08 -3.19
CA GLU A 157 -2.55 -10.41 -3.39
C GLU A 157 -1.41 -10.38 -4.42
N SER A 158 -1.60 -9.68 -5.55
CA SER A 158 -0.58 -9.50 -6.58
C SER A 158 0.65 -8.76 -6.05
N ALA A 159 0.47 -7.68 -5.29
CA ALA A 159 1.57 -6.91 -4.72
C ALA A 159 2.39 -7.73 -3.71
N ALA A 160 1.73 -8.60 -2.93
CA ALA A 160 2.43 -9.52 -2.05
C ALA A 160 3.28 -10.55 -2.80
N ILE A 161 2.82 -11.05 -3.96
CA ILE A 161 3.62 -11.95 -4.81
C ILE A 161 4.86 -11.21 -5.33
N ARG A 162 4.70 -9.98 -5.84
CA ARG A 162 5.84 -9.17 -6.28
C ARG A 162 6.83 -8.87 -5.16
N CYS A 163 6.34 -8.69 -3.93
CA CYS A 163 7.20 -8.56 -2.76
C CYS A 163 8.01 -9.85 -2.49
N GLU A 164 7.44 -11.03 -2.70
CA GLU A 164 8.16 -12.30 -2.58
C GLU A 164 9.22 -12.46 -3.68
N ASP A 165 8.91 -12.01 -4.90
CA ASP A 165 9.87 -11.98 -6.01
C ASP A 165 11.05 -11.04 -5.72
N ALA A 166 10.78 -9.85 -5.15
CA ALA A 166 11.83 -8.92 -4.71
C ALA A 166 12.73 -9.53 -3.62
N VAL A 167 12.16 -10.24 -2.64
CA VAL A 167 12.94 -10.98 -1.64
C VAL A 167 13.81 -12.05 -2.30
N ALA A 168 13.26 -12.80 -3.26
CA ALA A 168 14.02 -13.82 -3.98
C ALA A 168 15.15 -13.18 -4.80
N CYS A 169 14.93 -12.01 -5.37
CA CYS A 169 15.93 -11.24 -6.09
C CYS A 169 17.13 -10.92 -5.19
N THR A 170 16.90 -10.34 -4.00
CA THR A 170 17.99 -9.98 -3.07
C THR A 170 18.79 -11.20 -2.59
N LEU A 171 18.11 -12.33 -2.33
CA LEU A 171 18.77 -13.56 -1.89
C LEU A 171 19.67 -14.19 -2.98
N ASN A 172 19.37 -13.95 -4.25
CA ASN A 172 20.10 -14.53 -5.38
C ASN A 172 21.18 -13.60 -5.96
N CYS A 173 21.17 -12.31 -5.60
CA CYS A 173 22.11 -11.30 -6.06
C CYS A 173 23.05 -10.87 -4.91
N PRO A 174 24.19 -11.54 -4.70
CA PRO A 174 25.09 -11.21 -3.60
C PRO A 174 25.59 -9.77 -3.71
N SER A 175 25.48 -9.03 -2.60
CA SER A 175 26.09 -7.71 -2.35
C SER A 175 27.61 -7.74 -2.37
#